data_AF-A0A3A0D702-F1
#
_entry.id   AF-A0A3A0D702-F1
#
_cell.length_a   1.000
_cell.length_b   1.000
_cell.length_c   1.000
_cell.angle_alpha   90.00
_cell.angle_beta   90.00
_cell.angle_gamma   90.00
#
_symmetry.space_group_name_H-M   'P 1'
#
loop_
_entity.id
_entity.type
_entity.pdbx_description
1 polymer ?
#
loop_
_entity_poly.entity_id
_entity_poly.type
_entity_poly.pdbx_seq_one_letter_code
_entity_poly.pdbx_strand_id
1 'polypeptide(L)'
;MAIAFALVGCQAEQPQPTAATAPEASATENQPTTEVERELAKLPPEDRAQAAAQKICPVSEQPLGSMGTPIKVTVGDKSFFICCDGCREDAEKNFAQHSAKLEGE
;
A
#
# COMPACT_ATOMS: atom_id res chain seq x y z
N MET A 1 -14.43 23.47 -58.21
CA MET A 1 -13.71 23.82 -56.96
C MET A 1 -12.81 22.65 -56.62
N ALA A 2 -11.50 22.85 -56.74
CA ALA A 2 -10.50 21.83 -56.49
C ALA A 2 -10.29 21.66 -54.98
N ILE A 3 -10.44 20.43 -54.48
CA ILE A 3 -10.09 20.08 -53.11
C ILE A 3 -8.77 19.32 -53.17
N ALA A 4 -7.69 20.03 -52.88
CA ALA A 4 -6.38 19.47 -52.63
C ALA A 4 -6.25 19.25 -51.11
N PHE A 5 -6.45 18.02 -50.65
CA PHE A 5 -5.97 17.57 -49.34
C PHE A 5 -4.66 16.83 -49.55
N ALA A 6 -3.58 17.52 -49.24
CA ALA A 6 -2.24 17.01 -49.26
C ALA A 6 -1.86 16.54 -47.84
N LEU A 7 -1.16 15.39 -47.81
CA LEU A 7 -0.12 15.01 -46.87
C LEU A 7 -0.51 14.38 -45.52
N VAL A 8 -0.11 13.10 -45.42
CA VAL A 8 0.77 12.55 -44.37
C VAL A 8 0.20 12.40 -42.96
N GLY A 9 0.17 11.13 -42.52
CA GLY A 9 0.69 10.71 -41.21
C GLY A 9 -0.34 10.46 -40.12
N CYS A 10 -0.41 9.20 -39.65
CA CYS A 10 -0.89 8.85 -38.31
C CYS A 10 -0.27 9.78 -37.26
N GLN A 11 -1.05 10.28 -36.30
CA GLN A 11 -0.66 10.32 -34.89
C GLN A 11 -1.87 10.70 -34.02
N ALA A 12 -2.29 9.75 -33.19
CA ALA A 12 -3.24 9.95 -32.12
C ALA A 12 -2.57 10.70 -30.96
N GLU A 13 -2.31 12.00 -31.12
CA GLU A 13 -1.73 12.82 -30.04
C GLU A 13 -2.86 13.52 -29.28
N GLN A 14 -3.22 12.88 -28.17
CA GLN A 14 -4.30 13.28 -27.28
C GLN A 14 -3.98 14.60 -26.57
N PRO A 15 -5.02 15.37 -26.16
CA PRO A 15 -4.84 16.69 -25.55
C PRO A 15 -4.21 16.53 -24.18
N GLN A 16 -3.06 17.18 -23.95
CA GLN A 16 -2.53 17.36 -22.61
C GLN A 16 -3.12 18.66 -22.02
N PRO A 17 -4.00 18.58 -21.01
CA PRO A 17 -4.34 19.75 -20.22
C PRO A 17 -3.13 20.07 -19.34
N THR A 18 -2.33 21.04 -19.76
CA THR A 18 -1.38 21.70 -18.87
C THR A 18 -2.18 22.62 -17.95
N ALA A 19 -2.33 22.22 -16.69
CA ALA A 19 -2.84 23.06 -15.62
C ALA A 19 -1.71 23.23 -14.62
N ALA A 20 -1.14 24.43 -14.62
CA ALA A 20 -0.25 24.90 -13.58
C ALA A 20 -1.02 24.92 -12.24
N THR A 21 -0.58 24.12 -11.28
CA THR A 21 -0.64 24.38 -9.83
C THR A 21 0.35 23.42 -9.16
N ALA A 22 1.46 23.95 -8.67
CA ALA A 22 2.18 23.27 -7.59
C ALA A 22 1.30 23.32 -6.33
N PRO A 23 1.36 22.28 -5.49
CA PRO A 23 2.17 22.50 -4.32
C PRO A 23 3.30 21.49 -4.20
N GLU A 24 4.46 21.98 -3.77
CA GLU A 24 5.44 21.20 -3.05
C GLU A 24 4.77 20.61 -1.80
N ALA A 25 4.58 19.29 -1.82
CA ALA A 25 4.51 18.41 -0.66
C ALA A 25 4.62 16.98 -1.18
N SER A 26 5.86 16.55 -1.47
CA SER A 26 6.15 15.14 -1.72
C SER A 26 6.08 14.38 -0.40
N ALA A 27 4.86 14.19 0.07
CA ALA A 27 4.42 13.17 1.01
C ALA A 27 3.17 12.52 0.38
N THR A 28 3.31 12.08 -0.86
CA THR A 28 2.28 11.34 -1.58
C THR A 28 2.93 10.27 -2.46
N GLU A 29 3.67 9.38 -1.81
CA GLU A 29 4.07 8.08 -2.39
C GLU A 29 3.57 6.95 -1.49
N ASN A 30 2.31 7.05 -1.08
CA ASN A 30 1.53 5.89 -0.66
C ASN A 30 0.48 5.71 -1.76
N GLN A 31 0.77 4.88 -2.76
CA GLN A 31 -0.26 4.38 -3.66
C GLN A 31 -0.69 2.97 -3.23
N PRO A 32 -1.59 2.82 -2.24
CA PRO A 32 -2.28 1.56 -2.00
C PRO A 32 -3.52 1.54 -2.87
N THR A 33 -3.48 0.94 -4.05
CA THR A 33 -4.75 0.66 -4.75
C THR A 33 -4.77 -0.64 -5.53
N THR A 34 -3.62 -1.27 -5.83
CA THR A 34 -3.62 -2.60 -6.47
C THR A 34 -2.60 -3.57 -5.88
N GLU A 35 -1.36 -3.15 -5.64
CA GLU A 35 -0.35 -4.05 -5.06
C GLU A 35 -0.72 -4.46 -3.63
N VAL A 36 -0.92 -3.47 -2.74
CA VAL A 36 -1.31 -3.67 -1.34
C VAL A 36 -2.59 -4.51 -1.25
N GLU A 37 -3.61 -4.19 -2.04
CA GLU A 37 -4.87 -4.93 -2.08
C GLU A 37 -4.68 -6.38 -2.51
N ARG A 38 -3.82 -6.64 -3.51
CA ARG A 38 -3.50 -8.00 -3.99
C ARG A 38 -2.76 -8.80 -2.93
N GLU A 39 -1.82 -8.18 -2.22
CA GLU A 39 -1.10 -8.81 -1.13
C GLU A 39 -2.02 -9.13 0.05
N LEU A 40 -2.93 -8.22 0.40
CA LEU A 40 -3.95 -8.47 1.41
C LEU A 40 -4.97 -9.53 0.95
N ALA A 41 -5.33 -9.57 -0.32
CA ALA A 41 -6.27 -10.55 -0.89
C ALA A 41 -5.78 -12.00 -0.77
N LYS A 42 -4.47 -12.23 -0.65
CA LYS A 42 -3.87 -13.56 -0.40
C LYS A 42 -4.15 -14.08 1.02
N LEU A 43 -4.53 -13.21 1.96
CA LEU A 43 -4.89 -13.60 3.32
C LEU A 43 -6.32 -14.18 3.37
N PRO A 44 -6.60 -15.06 4.35
CA PRO A 44 -7.95 -15.43 4.73
C PRO A 44 -8.82 -14.17 4.97
N PRO A 45 -10.14 -14.21 4.71
CA PRO A 45 -10.98 -13.02 4.79
C PRO A 45 -10.96 -12.34 6.16
N GLU A 46 -10.86 -13.12 7.24
CA GLU A 46 -10.78 -12.60 8.60
C GLU A 46 -9.43 -11.91 8.87
N ASP A 47 -8.33 -12.56 8.51
CA ASP A 47 -6.99 -12.00 8.66
C ASP A 47 -6.78 -10.77 7.76
N ARG A 48 -7.34 -10.80 6.55
CA ARG A 48 -7.33 -9.65 5.64
C ARG A 48 -8.03 -8.45 6.26
N ALA A 49 -9.19 -8.65 6.89
CA ALA A 49 -9.93 -7.56 7.54
C ALA A 49 -9.12 -6.98 8.71
N GLN A 50 -8.48 -7.81 9.51
CA GLN A 50 -7.62 -7.37 10.62
C GLN A 50 -6.37 -6.63 10.13
N ALA A 51 -5.69 -7.15 9.10
CA ALA A 51 -4.54 -6.48 8.48
C ALA A 51 -4.94 -5.13 7.85
N ALA A 52 -6.10 -5.06 7.20
CA ALA A 52 -6.65 -3.83 6.64
C ALA A 52 -7.10 -2.82 7.70
N ALA A 53 -7.54 -3.29 8.87
CA ALA A 53 -7.84 -2.42 10.02
C ALA A 53 -6.55 -1.86 10.63
N GLN A 54 -5.53 -2.71 10.77
CA GLN A 54 -4.24 -2.34 11.32
C GLN A 54 -3.48 -1.34 10.42
N LYS A 55 -3.50 -1.55 9.09
CA LYS A 55 -2.88 -0.74 8.02
C LYS A 55 -1.36 -0.60 8.07
N ILE A 56 -0.78 -0.42 9.26
CA ILE A 56 0.62 -0.10 9.50
C ILE A 56 1.27 -1.22 10.33
N CYS A 57 2.51 -1.57 9.99
CA CYS A 57 3.32 -2.50 10.76
C CYS A 57 3.80 -1.83 12.06
N PRO A 58 3.55 -2.40 13.27
CA PRO A 58 3.94 -1.78 14.53
C PRO A 58 5.46 -1.79 14.79
N VAL A 59 6.19 -2.63 14.04
CA VAL A 59 7.65 -2.77 14.09
C VAL A 59 8.35 -1.70 13.25
N SER A 60 8.00 -1.61 11.96
CA SER A 60 8.69 -0.76 10.97
C SER A 60 7.93 0.51 10.60
N GLU A 61 6.68 0.67 11.05
CA GLU A 61 5.79 1.79 10.74
C GLU A 61 5.52 1.96 9.23
N GLN A 62 5.78 0.91 8.45
CA GLN A 62 5.50 0.83 7.03
C GLN A 62 4.09 0.24 6.79
N PRO A 63 3.43 0.60 5.67
CA PRO A 63 2.13 0.04 5.32
C PRO A 63 2.18 -1.47 5.10
N LEU A 64 1.23 -2.19 5.71
CA LEU A 64 1.03 -3.62 5.45
C LEU A 64 0.63 -3.82 3.99
N GLY A 65 1.25 -4.80 3.33
CA GLY A 65 1.04 -5.05 1.91
C GLY A 65 2.01 -4.34 0.96
N SER A 66 2.79 -3.35 1.41
CA SER A 66 3.80 -2.71 0.54
C SER A 66 5.07 -3.54 0.39
N MET A 67 5.33 -4.46 1.33
CA MET A 67 6.51 -5.33 1.36
C MET A 67 6.15 -6.80 1.06
N GLY A 68 4.97 -7.02 0.47
CA GLY A 68 4.40 -8.35 0.25
C GLY A 68 3.25 -8.68 1.20
N THR A 69 2.86 -9.95 1.21
CA THR A 69 1.73 -10.44 2.00
C THR A 69 2.00 -10.28 3.50
N PRO A 70 1.15 -9.57 4.26
CA PRO A 70 1.33 -9.41 5.70
C PRO A 70 1.37 -10.76 6.42
N ILE A 71 2.19 -10.86 7.45
CA ILE A 71 2.36 -12.10 8.22
C ILE A 71 1.69 -11.92 9.58
N LYS A 72 0.80 -12.85 9.96
CA LYS A 72 0.19 -12.86 11.28
C LYS A 72 1.18 -13.40 12.31
N VAL A 73 1.41 -12.64 13.37
CA VAL A 73 2.17 -13.04 14.56
C VAL A 73 1.19 -13.17 15.70
N THR A 74 1.19 -14.32 16.39
CA THR A 74 0.30 -14.60 17.51
C THR A 74 1.13 -14.99 18.72
N VAL A 75 0.93 -14.30 19.85
CA VAL A 75 1.58 -14.62 21.13
C VAL A 75 0.52 -14.57 22.22
N GLY A 76 0.26 -15.72 22.84
CA GLY A 76 -0.87 -15.89 23.74
C GLY A 76 -2.20 -15.68 23.02
N ASP A 77 -3.07 -14.86 23.59
CA ASP A 77 -4.41 -14.56 23.06
C ASP A 77 -4.44 -13.33 22.12
N LYS A 78 -3.28 -12.74 21.83
CA LYS A 78 -3.16 -11.55 20.99
C LYS A 78 -2.50 -11.89 19.67
N SER A 79 -2.96 -11.24 18.60
CA SER A 79 -2.34 -11.33 17.29
C SER A 79 -2.30 -9.99 16.59
N PHE A 80 -1.22 -9.74 15.85
CA PHE A 80 -1.09 -8.60 14.95
C PHE A 80 -0.32 -8.99 13.68
N PHE A 81 -0.33 -8.11 12.69
CA PHE A 81 0.30 -8.34 11.40
C PHE A 81 1.61 -7.56 11.26
N ILE A 82 2.59 -8.17 10.59
CA ILE A 82 3.86 -7.53 10.23
C ILE A 82 4.00 -7.46 8.71
N CYS A 83 4.77 -6.50 8.22
CA CYS A 83 4.93 -6.27 6.78
C CYS A 83 5.82 -7.30 6.08
N CYS A 84 6.76 -7.94 6.78
CA CYS A 84 7.72 -8.87 6.20
C CYS A 84 8.37 -9.78 7.26
N ASP A 85 9.04 -10.85 6.82
CA ASP A 85 9.71 -11.80 7.72
C ASP A 85 10.86 -11.18 8.51
N GLY A 86 11.50 -10.13 7.98
CA GLY A 86 12.52 -9.36 8.70
C GLY A 86 12.01 -8.69 9.98
N CYS A 87 10.70 -8.44 10.09
CA CYS A 87 10.09 -7.91 11.31
C CYS A 87 9.72 -8.99 12.33
N ARG A 88 9.81 -10.29 11.98
CA ARG A 88 9.31 -11.41 12.82
C ARG A 88 10.04 -11.48 14.15
N GLU A 89 11.37 -11.49 14.13
CA GLU A 89 12.16 -11.68 15.34
C GLU A 89 11.90 -10.54 16.36
N ASP A 90 11.82 -9.30 15.88
CA ASP A 90 11.52 -8.15 16.73
C ASP A 90 10.06 -8.15 17.21
N ALA A 91 9.12 -8.53 16.34
CA ALA A 91 7.71 -8.67 16.70
C ALA A 91 7.49 -9.72 17.79
N GLU A 92 8.22 -10.82 17.78
CA GLU A 92 8.11 -11.88 18.79
C GLU A 92 8.81 -11.48 20.10
N LYS A 93 10.02 -10.91 20.04
CA LYS A 93 10.78 -10.48 21.23
C LYS A 93 10.13 -9.31 21.94
N ASN A 94 9.61 -8.34 21.20
CA ASN A 94 9.01 -7.11 21.71
C ASN A 94 7.48 -7.11 21.53
N PHE A 95 6.85 -8.29 21.51
CA PHE A 95 5.42 -8.45 21.21
C PHE A 95 4.53 -7.57 22.08
N ALA A 96 4.78 -7.52 23.39
CA ALA A 96 3.99 -6.70 24.32
C ALA A 96 4.09 -5.20 24.02
N GLN A 97 5.27 -4.72 23.62
CA GLN A 97 5.50 -3.33 23.26
C GLN A 97 4.76 -2.96 21.97
N HIS A 98 4.79 -3.85 20.97
CA HIS A 98 4.17 -3.60 19.67
C HIS A 98 2.65 -3.76 19.69
N SER A 99 2.15 -4.78 20.39
CA SER A 99 0.69 -4.97 20.56
C SER A 99 0.06 -3.84 21.37
N ALA A 100 0.73 -3.29 22.38
CA ALA A 100 0.22 -2.15 23.13
C ALA A 100 -0.07 -0.91 22.26
N LYS A 101 0.67 -0.71 21.16
CA LYS A 101 0.41 0.36 20.19
C LYS A 101 -0.90 0.17 19.42
N LEU A 102 -1.37 -1.08 19.30
CA LEU A 102 -2.55 -1.44 18.51
C LEU A 102 -3.84 -1.49 19.35
N GLU A 103 -3.72 -1.56 20.68
CA GLU A 103 -4.87 -1.67 21.58
C GLU A 103 -5.41 -0.31 22.06
N GLY A 104 -4.77 0.79 21.66
CA GLY A 104 -5.04 2.14 22.16
C GLY A 104 -5.66 3.12 21.17
N GLU A 105 -6.11 2.67 20.01
CA GLU A 105 -6.68 3.51 18.92
C GLU A 105 -8.16 3.23 18.64
#